data_AF-A0A8T4TVW8-F1
#
_entry.id   AF-A0A8T4TVW8-F1
#
_cell.length_a   1.000
_cell.length_b   1.000
_cell.length_c   1.000
_cell.angle_alpha   90.00
_cell.angle_beta   90.00
_cell.angle_gamma   90.00
#
_symmetry.space_group_name_H-M   'P 1'
#
loop_
_entity.id
_entity.type
_entity.pdbx_description
1 polymer ?
#
loop_
_entity_poly.entity_id
_entity_poly.type
_entity_poly.pdbx_seq_one_letter_code
_entity_poly.pdbx_strand_id
1 'polypeptide(L)'
;MRKRGISPLIATVLLIGFTVIIAVSIWLWYGRIVTDQFMKQGAIAQIKSDCFSEIELQVLSVDASTGNIEIKNSGNKIFNGVRVLIDEQTPLSEKESFQPGEQKTITVTGINANSKVTVMPMIVRQGVPGTCSDKKVTYQVS
;
A
#
# COMPACT_ATOMS: atom_id res chain seq x y z
N MET A 1 38.46 25.26 -55.85
CA MET A 1 37.75 25.00 -54.57
C MET A 1 36.46 24.26 -54.87
N ARG A 2 36.29 23.03 -54.34
CA ARG A 2 35.10 22.21 -54.59
C ARG A 2 34.62 21.64 -53.25
N LYS A 3 33.82 22.42 -52.51
CA LYS A 3 33.20 21.97 -51.26
C LYS A 3 32.13 20.94 -51.63
N ARG A 4 32.34 19.66 -51.29
CA ARG A 4 31.39 18.58 -51.58
C ARG A 4 30.22 18.67 -50.59
N GLY A 5 29.04 19.05 -51.09
CA GLY A 5 27.77 19.07 -50.36
C GLY A 5 27.15 17.69 -50.15
N ILE A 6 27.91 16.74 -49.57
CA ILE A 6 27.44 15.37 -49.27
C ILE A 6 26.91 15.25 -47.82
N SER A 7 27.20 16.24 -46.98
CA SER A 7 26.76 16.30 -45.58
C SER A 7 25.24 16.25 -45.33
N PRO A 8 24.35 16.79 -46.19
CA PRO A 8 22.92 16.85 -45.87
C PRO A 8 22.24 15.48 -45.84
N LEU A 9 22.59 14.59 -46.77
CA LEU A 9 21.89 13.32 -46.96
C LEU A 9 22.24 12.30 -45.85
N ILE A 10 23.50 12.29 -45.40
CA ILE A 10 23.93 11.42 -44.30
C ILE A 10 23.29 11.87 -42.98
N ALA A 11 23.20 13.18 -42.75
CA ALA A 11 22.57 13.72 -41.53
C ALA A 11 21.08 13.33 -41.43
N THR A 12 20.33 13.36 -42.54
CA THR A 12 18.92 12.98 -42.53
C THR A 12 18.71 11.50 -42.24
N VAL A 13 19.57 10.62 -42.77
CA VAL A 13 19.46 9.17 -42.50
C VAL A 13 19.78 8.85 -41.04
N LEU A 14 20.80 9.49 -40.48
CA LEU A 14 21.14 9.37 -39.05
C LEU A 14 19.99 9.87 -38.16
N LEU A 15 19.37 10.98 -38.52
CA LEU A 15 18.26 11.56 -37.77
C LEU A 15 17.05 10.63 -37.78
N ILE A 16 16.68 10.07 -38.95
CA ILE A 16 15.58 9.11 -39.07
C ILE A 16 15.87 7.85 -38.24
N GLY A 17 17.08 7.28 -38.37
CA GLY A 17 17.46 6.10 -37.58
C GLY A 17 17.37 6.32 -36.07
N PHE A 18 17.82 7.48 -35.60
CA PHE A 18 17.74 7.84 -34.19
C PHE A 18 16.29 7.99 -33.69
N THR A 19 15.41 8.61 -34.48
CA THR A 19 13.99 8.73 -34.11
C THR A 19 13.29 7.38 -33.99
N VAL A 20 13.60 6.41 -34.85
CA VAL A 20 13.02 5.06 -34.77
C VAL A 20 13.48 4.35 -33.49
N ILE A 21 14.77 4.44 -33.15
CA ILE A 21 15.31 3.84 -31.92
C ILE A 21 14.66 4.45 -30.67
N ILE A 22 14.47 5.77 -30.64
CA ILE A 22 13.77 6.43 -29.55
C ILE A 22 12.32 5.95 -29.46
N ALA A 23 11.60 5.88 -30.58
CA ALA A 23 10.20 5.45 -30.60
C ALA A 23 10.03 4.03 -30.05
N VAL A 24 10.89 3.09 -30.46
CA VAL A 24 10.88 1.72 -29.95
C VAL A 24 11.22 1.68 -28.46
N SER A 25 12.23 2.45 -28.03
CA SER A 25 12.59 2.56 -26.61
C SER A 25 11.41 3.05 -25.77
N ILE A 26 10.71 4.11 -26.19
CA ILE A 26 9.55 4.64 -25.48
C ILE A 26 8.43 3.59 -25.41
N TRP A 27 8.18 2.88 -26.51
CA TRP A 27 7.11 1.88 -26.56
C TRP A 27 7.35 0.72 -25.58
N LEU A 28 8.59 0.24 -25.48
CA LEU A 28 8.97 -0.82 -24.53
C LEU A 28 8.79 -0.39 -23.07
N TRP A 29 9.07 0.87 -22.74
CA TRP A 29 8.88 1.41 -21.40
C TRP A 29 7.39 1.63 -21.08
N TYR A 30 6.64 2.15 -22.04
CA TYR A 30 5.21 2.41 -21.89
C TYR A 30 4.42 1.14 -21.56
N GLY A 31 4.71 0.03 -22.24
CA GLY A 31 4.07 -1.26 -21.96
C GLY A 31 4.21 -1.69 -20.50
N ARG A 32 5.42 -1.58 -19.92
CA ARG A 32 5.69 -1.97 -18.52
C ARG A 32 4.98 -1.08 -17.51
N ILE A 33 4.99 0.24 -17.73
CA ILE A 33 4.32 1.19 -16.84
C ILE A 33 2.82 0.92 -16.82
N VAL A 34 2.23 0.69 -17.99
CA VAL A 34 0.78 0.45 -18.11
C VAL A 34 0.38 -0.86 -17.42
N THR A 35 1.14 -1.94 -17.60
CA THR A 35 0.85 -3.20 -16.90
C THR A 35 0.96 -3.06 -15.38
N ASP A 36 1.96 -2.34 -14.88
CA ASP A 36 2.13 -2.12 -13.45
C ASP A 36 1.00 -1.29 -12.86
N GLN A 37 0.51 -0.29 -13.59
CA GLN A 37 -0.63 0.52 -13.17
C GLN A 37 -1.93 -0.30 -13.12
N PHE A 38 -2.20 -1.14 -14.13
CA PHE A 38 -3.38 -2.01 -14.13
C PHE A 38 -3.36 -3.04 -13.00
N MET A 39 -2.19 -3.63 -12.73
CA MET A 39 -2.02 -4.57 -11.61
C MET A 39 -2.29 -3.89 -10.27
N LYS A 40 -1.72 -2.70 -10.04
CA LYS A 40 -1.95 -1.93 -8.81
C LYS A 40 -3.41 -1.50 -8.65
N GLN A 41 -4.07 -1.07 -9.72
CA GLN A 41 -5.49 -0.70 -9.67
C GLN A 41 -6.38 -1.91 -9.38
N GLY A 42 -6.11 -3.05 -10.00
CA GLY A 42 -6.78 -4.32 -9.71
C GLY A 42 -6.60 -4.74 -8.25
N ALA A 43 -5.38 -4.62 -7.73
CA ALA A 43 -5.09 -4.91 -6.32
C ALA A 43 -5.87 -4.00 -5.37
N ILE A 44 -5.98 -2.70 -5.65
CA ILE A 44 -6.76 -1.76 -4.82
C ILE A 44 -8.25 -2.11 -4.84
N ALA A 45 -8.81 -2.46 -6.00
CA ALA A 45 -10.21 -2.88 -6.10
C ALA A 45 -10.47 -4.17 -5.30
N GLN A 46 -9.55 -5.15 -5.38
CA GLN A 46 -9.63 -6.38 -4.59
C GLN A 46 -9.52 -6.11 -3.09
N ILE A 47 -8.61 -5.24 -2.67
CA ILE A 47 -8.49 -4.85 -1.25
C ILE A 47 -9.80 -4.25 -0.75
N LYS A 48 -10.45 -3.36 -1.52
CA LYS A 48 -11.75 -2.79 -1.13
C LYS A 48 -12.83 -3.85 -0.97
N SER A 49 -12.89 -4.82 -1.89
CA SER A 49 -13.84 -5.93 -1.79
C SER A 49 -13.56 -6.82 -0.57
N ASP A 50 -12.29 -7.20 -0.34
CA ASP A 50 -11.87 -8.01 0.80
C ASP A 50 -12.17 -7.31 2.15
N CYS A 51 -11.97 -5.98 2.21
CA CYS A 51 -12.29 -5.17 3.39
C CYS A 51 -13.80 -5.11 3.68
N PHE A 52 -14.64 -5.17 2.64
CA PHE A 52 -16.09 -5.05 2.79
C PHE A 52 -16.74 -6.35 3.26
N SER A 53 -16.36 -7.50 2.68
CA SER A 53 -17.10 -8.74 2.88
C SER A 53 -16.71 -9.55 4.11
N GLU A 54 -15.44 -9.55 4.54
CA GLU A 54 -14.95 -10.69 5.33
C GLU A 54 -13.90 -10.38 6.41
N ILE A 55 -13.51 -9.11 6.58
CA ILE A 55 -12.57 -8.69 7.63
C ILE A 55 -13.33 -8.02 8.76
N GLU A 56 -13.22 -8.61 9.94
CA GLU A 56 -13.70 -8.06 11.19
C GLU A 56 -12.55 -8.04 12.20
N LEU A 57 -12.16 -6.84 12.61
CA LEU A 57 -11.14 -6.63 13.62
C LEU A 57 -11.83 -6.28 14.93
N GLN A 58 -11.43 -6.91 16.02
CA GLN A 58 -11.88 -6.60 17.36
C GLN A 58 -10.70 -6.23 18.24
N VAL A 59 -10.79 -5.10 18.93
CA VAL A 59 -9.84 -4.72 19.98
C VAL A 59 -10.39 -5.26 21.30
N LEU A 60 -9.64 -6.13 21.96
CA LEU A 60 -10.05 -6.79 23.21
C LEU A 60 -9.65 -5.96 24.42
N SER A 61 -8.41 -5.45 24.42
CA SER A 61 -7.87 -4.64 25.51
C SER A 61 -6.84 -3.66 24.99
N VAL A 62 -6.73 -2.53 25.68
CA VAL A 62 -5.66 -1.54 25.47
C VAL A 62 -5.11 -1.16 26.83
N ASP A 63 -3.83 -1.40 27.04
CA ASP A 63 -3.11 -1.08 28.26
C ASP A 63 -2.20 0.14 28.04
N ALA A 64 -2.55 1.27 28.66
CA ALA A 64 -1.75 2.49 28.61
C ALA A 64 -0.39 2.36 29.33
N SER A 65 -0.26 1.47 30.31
CA SER A 65 0.96 1.33 31.10
C SER A 65 2.08 0.62 30.34
N THR A 66 1.71 -0.39 29.56
CA THR A 66 2.63 -1.18 28.75
C THR A 66 2.63 -0.78 27.27
N GLY A 67 1.61 -0.06 26.82
CA GLY A 67 1.39 0.25 25.40
C GLY A 67 0.85 -0.94 24.61
N ASN A 68 0.38 -2.00 25.29
CA ASN A 68 -0.07 -3.23 24.66
C ASN A 68 -1.53 -3.09 24.19
N ILE A 69 -1.76 -3.39 22.90
CA ILE A 69 -3.10 -3.47 22.31
C ILE A 69 -3.32 -4.92 21.91
N GLU A 70 -4.36 -5.52 22.45
CA GLU A 70 -4.75 -6.88 22.14
C GLU A 70 -5.81 -6.88 21.05
N ILE A 71 -5.46 -7.48 19.91
CA ILE A 71 -6.26 -7.46 18.70
C ILE A 71 -6.62 -8.90 18.35
N LYS A 72 -7.88 -9.11 18.04
CA LYS A 72 -8.40 -10.36 17.53
C LYS A 72 -8.96 -10.18 16.13
N ASN A 73 -8.62 -11.11 15.25
CA ASN A 73 -9.29 -11.25 13.98
C ASN A 73 -10.58 -12.05 14.17
N SER A 74 -11.71 -11.37 14.23
CA SER A 74 -13.04 -12.00 14.33
C SER A 74 -13.63 -12.33 12.96
N GLY A 75 -12.98 -11.91 11.88
CA GLY A 75 -13.40 -12.19 10.51
C GLY A 75 -12.94 -13.55 9.99
N ASN A 76 -13.34 -13.86 8.76
CA ASN A 76 -13.03 -15.13 8.07
C ASN A 76 -11.84 -15.01 7.11
N LYS A 77 -11.25 -13.81 6.96
CA LYS A 77 -10.09 -13.56 6.10
C LYS A 77 -8.85 -13.22 6.91
N ILE A 78 -7.70 -13.63 6.38
CA ILE A 78 -6.38 -13.24 6.86
C ILE A 78 -6.12 -11.78 6.45
N PHE A 79 -5.60 -10.97 7.37
CA PHE A 79 -5.01 -9.67 7.05
C PHE A 79 -3.54 -9.61 7.47
N ASN A 80 -2.75 -8.74 6.82
CA ASN A 80 -1.28 -8.76 6.86
C ASN A 80 -0.66 -7.70 7.77
N GLY A 81 -1.50 -6.91 8.43
CA GLY A 81 -1.04 -5.92 9.39
C GLY A 81 -2.17 -5.10 9.95
N VAL A 82 -1.82 -4.18 10.83
CA VAL A 82 -2.73 -3.22 11.43
C VAL A 82 -2.11 -1.85 11.41
N ARG A 83 -2.98 -0.84 11.22
CA ARG A 83 -2.62 0.57 11.32
C ARG A 83 -3.30 1.13 12.56
N VAL A 84 -2.50 1.68 13.46
CA VAL A 84 -2.93 2.28 14.71
C VAL A 84 -2.74 3.79 14.61
N LEU A 85 -3.79 4.55 14.92
CA LEU A 85 -3.72 6.00 15.14
C LEU A 85 -4.00 6.28 16.61
N ILE A 86 -3.15 7.10 17.21
CA ILE A 86 -3.32 7.60 18.58
C ILE A 86 -3.65 9.09 18.45
N ASP A 87 -4.80 9.52 18.97
CA ASP A 87 -5.23 10.93 18.99
C ASP A 87 -5.16 11.61 17.61
N GLU A 88 -5.51 10.87 16.56
CA GLU A 88 -5.46 11.32 15.15
C GLU A 88 -4.06 11.71 14.64
N GLN A 89 -3.00 11.33 15.36
CA GLN A 89 -1.61 11.54 14.97
C GLN A 89 -1.13 10.48 13.95
N THR A 90 0.16 10.57 13.61
CA THR A 90 0.82 9.75 12.59
C THR A 90 0.53 8.25 12.77
N PRO A 91 0.00 7.57 11.75
CA PRO A 91 -0.35 6.17 11.86
C PRO A 91 0.89 5.28 12.01
N LEU A 92 0.94 4.50 13.08
CA LEU A 92 1.90 3.42 13.25
C LEU A 92 1.37 2.19 12.53
N SER A 93 2.21 1.56 11.72
CA SER A 93 1.83 0.39 10.91
C SER A 93 2.66 -0.80 11.33
N GLU A 94 2.00 -1.84 11.83
CA GLU A 94 2.64 -3.08 12.23
C GLU A 94 2.32 -4.17 11.20
N LYS A 95 3.37 -4.82 10.71
CA LYS A 95 3.29 -5.81 9.62
C LYS A 95 3.29 -7.21 10.21
N GLU A 96 2.18 -7.54 10.86
CA GLU A 96 1.94 -8.89 11.34
C GLU A 96 0.72 -9.50 10.64
N SER A 97 0.84 -10.77 10.25
CA SER A 97 -0.29 -11.52 9.72
C SER A 97 -1.18 -11.99 10.87
N PHE A 98 -2.49 -11.90 10.68
CA PHE A 98 -3.52 -12.38 11.61
C PHE A 98 -4.42 -13.38 10.91
N GLN A 99 -4.40 -14.63 11.35
CA GLN A 99 -5.32 -15.67 10.87
C GLN A 99 -6.74 -15.48 11.45
N PRO A 100 -7.78 -16.00 10.78
CA PRO A 100 -9.14 -16.02 11.33
C PRO A 100 -9.17 -16.63 12.74
N GLY A 101 -9.74 -15.91 13.70
CA GLY A 101 -9.81 -16.31 15.10
C GLY A 101 -8.53 -16.09 15.92
N GLU A 102 -7.41 -15.70 15.28
CA GLU A 102 -6.15 -15.44 15.97
C GLU A 102 -6.20 -14.13 16.76
N GLN A 103 -5.53 -14.16 17.91
CA GLN A 103 -5.38 -13.03 18.82
C GLN A 103 -3.90 -12.76 19.01
N LYS A 104 -3.51 -11.50 18.87
CA LYS A 104 -2.13 -11.05 19.11
C LYS A 104 -2.11 -9.73 19.83
N THR A 105 -1.01 -9.53 20.54
CA THR A 105 -0.72 -8.29 21.23
C THR A 105 0.33 -7.53 20.44
N ILE A 106 0.03 -6.28 20.11
CA ILE A 106 0.98 -5.34 19.52
C ILE A 106 1.39 -4.33 20.60
N THR A 107 2.66 -3.93 20.60
CA THR A 107 3.18 -2.94 21.55
C THR A 107 3.39 -1.62 20.82
N VAL A 108 2.65 -0.60 21.23
CA VAL A 108 2.67 0.72 20.61
C VAL A 108 3.13 1.75 21.65
N THR A 109 4.13 2.55 21.29
CA THR A 109 4.62 3.63 22.15
C THR A 109 3.72 4.86 22.06
N GLY A 110 3.58 5.59 23.16
CA GLY A 110 2.85 6.86 23.20
C GLY A 110 1.35 6.76 23.50
N ILE A 111 0.86 5.62 23.96
CA ILE A 111 -0.49 5.50 24.53
C ILE A 111 -0.48 6.11 25.93
N ASN A 112 -1.31 7.13 26.16
CA ASN A 112 -1.52 7.72 27.49
C ASN A 112 -2.91 7.35 28.02
N ALA A 113 -3.11 7.52 29.33
CA ALA A 113 -4.46 7.53 29.89
C ALA A 113 -5.29 8.63 29.21
N ASN A 114 -6.51 8.31 28.78
CA ASN A 114 -7.41 9.13 27.93
C ASN A 114 -7.05 9.26 26.43
N SER A 115 -6.02 8.57 25.93
CA SER A 115 -5.77 8.58 24.48
C SER A 115 -6.86 7.81 23.71
N LYS A 116 -7.23 8.34 22.54
CA LYS A 116 -8.10 7.67 21.58
C LYS A 116 -7.26 6.83 20.63
N VAL A 117 -7.40 5.51 20.73
CA VAL A 117 -6.69 4.56 19.88
C VAL A 117 -7.63 4.06 18.79
N THR A 118 -7.32 4.33 17.53
CA THR A 118 -8.07 3.84 16.37
C THR A 118 -7.25 2.80 15.63
N VAL A 119 -7.76 1.58 15.55
CA VAL A 119 -7.11 0.45 14.87
C VAL A 119 -7.84 0.14 13.57
N MET A 120 -7.09 -0.04 12.48
CA MET A 120 -7.60 -0.41 11.16
C MET A 120 -6.82 -1.61 10.62
N PRO A 121 -7.49 -2.63 10.07
CA PRO A 121 -6.79 -3.74 9.44
C PRO A 121 -6.15 -3.30 8.11
N MET A 122 -5.01 -3.90 7.79
CA MET A 122 -4.24 -3.69 6.57
C MET A 122 -4.06 -5.00 5.81
N ILE A 123 -4.34 -4.97 4.52
CA ILE A 123 -4.13 -6.09 3.60
C ILE A 123 -3.02 -5.70 2.64
N VAL A 124 -2.17 -6.66 2.27
CA VAL A 124 -1.19 -6.46 1.20
C VAL A 124 -1.58 -7.34 0.02
N ARG A 125 -1.89 -6.72 -1.12
CA ARG A 125 -2.13 -7.42 -2.39
C ARG A 125 -1.12 -6.94 -3.42
N GLN A 126 -0.41 -7.88 -4.05
CA GLN A 126 0.58 -7.61 -5.10
C GLN A 126 1.62 -6.53 -4.69
N GLY A 127 2.05 -6.54 -3.42
CA GLY A 127 3.01 -5.57 -2.88
C GLY A 127 2.44 -4.19 -2.57
N VAL A 128 1.13 -3.95 -2.80
CA VAL A 128 0.44 -2.71 -2.44
C VAL A 128 -0.25 -2.90 -1.08
N PRO A 129 0.16 -2.15 -0.04
CA PRO A 129 -0.59 -2.12 1.21
C PRO A 129 -1.84 -1.28 1.03
N GLY A 130 -2.98 -1.80 1.49
CA GLY A 130 -4.22 -1.04 1.59
C GLY A 130 -4.86 -1.21 2.96
N THR A 131 -5.41 -0.13 3.48
CA THR A 131 -6.02 -0.07 4.81
C THR A 131 -7.54 -0.04 4.70
N CYS A 132 -8.21 -0.90 5.45
CA CYS A 132 -9.66 -0.95 5.51
C CYS A 132 -10.18 0.17 6.42
N SER A 133 -10.42 1.34 5.84
CA SER A 133 -10.87 2.52 6.63
C SER A 133 -12.30 2.37 7.15
N ASP A 134 -13.11 1.56 6.46
CA ASP A 134 -14.51 1.31 6.79
C ASP A 134 -14.69 0.40 8.01
N LYS A 135 -13.64 -0.32 8.41
CA LYS A 135 -13.63 -1.28 9.54
C LYS A 135 -12.77 -0.78 10.70
N LYS A 136 -12.69 0.54 10.89
CA LYS A 136 -11.93 1.13 12.01
C LYS A 136 -12.63 0.86 13.34
N VAL A 137 -11.85 0.46 14.34
CA VAL A 137 -12.30 0.32 15.72
C VAL A 137 -11.62 1.39 16.55
N THR A 138 -12.41 2.23 17.20
CA THR A 138 -11.90 3.25 18.11
C THR A 138 -12.13 2.81 19.55
N TYR A 139 -11.07 2.79 20.33
CA TYR A 139 -11.06 2.48 21.75
C TYR A 139 -10.58 3.71 22.51
N GLN A 140 -11.23 4.02 23.64
CA GLN A 140 -10.75 5.04 24.56
C GLN A 140 -10.11 4.37 25.76
N VAL A 141 -8.86 4.72 26.02
CA VAL A 141 -8.12 4.17 27.15
C VAL A 141 -8.55 4.89 28.41
N SER A 142 -9.19 4.15 29.32
CA SER A 142 -9.61 4.63 30.64
C SER A 142 -8.45 4.62 31.64
#